data_AF-A0AAE9JAQ3-F1
#
_entry.id   AF-A0AAE9JAQ3-F1
#
_cell.length_a   1.000
_cell.length_b   1.000
_cell.length_c   1.000
_cell.angle_alpha   90.00
_cell.angle_beta   90.00
_cell.angle_gamma   90.00
#
_symmetry.space_group_name_H-M   'P 1'
#
loop_
_entity.id
_entity.type
_entity.pdbx_description
1 polymer ?
#
loop_
_entity_poly.entity_id
_entity_poly.type
_entity_poly.pdbx_seq_one_letter_code
_entity_poly.pdbx_strand_id
1 'polypeptide(L)'
;MDVKGDGLWSQEDCSQKFEYLCKSLIITDPTPAPLTTKTPGNLEIESAKESKLPENLLDASNCNSTLLLAPDSIFSFGYPNAPSSYCTWQIRALGPYRLGIYFNFWATYGALNISDQYGNNIGSFSGTYNRTPFPRYTPFNIATVTFEPRPKTGSEEDKGFHAEVLMI
;
A
#
# COMPACT_ATOMS: atom_id res chain seq x y z
N MET A 1 -5.74 -20.67 11.94
CA MET A 1 -4.33 -20.26 11.80
C MET A 1 -3.61 -20.77 13.03
N ASP A 2 -2.75 -21.78 12.87
CA ASP A 2 -1.91 -22.35 13.93
C ASP A 2 -0.46 -22.35 13.42
N VAL A 3 0.52 -22.17 14.30
CA VAL A 3 1.93 -22.18 13.91
C VAL A 3 2.51 -23.52 14.34
N LYS A 4 2.87 -24.37 13.37
CA LYS A 4 3.53 -25.65 13.64
C LYS A 4 4.92 -25.70 13.03
N GLY A 5 5.87 -26.25 13.80
CA GLY A 5 7.25 -26.43 13.37
C GLY A 5 7.96 -25.11 13.09
N ASP A 6 8.61 -25.03 11.94
CA ASP A 6 9.63 -24.05 11.50
C ASP A 6 9.18 -22.57 11.42
N GLY A 7 8.06 -22.21 12.04
CA GLY A 7 7.54 -20.84 12.08
C GLY A 7 6.81 -20.39 10.80
N LEU A 8 6.54 -21.32 9.88
CA LEU A 8 5.77 -21.06 8.67
C LEU A 8 4.27 -21.27 8.91
N TRP A 9 3.44 -20.39 8.35
CA TRP A 9 1.99 -20.46 8.46
C TRP A 9 1.42 -21.60 7.60
N SER A 10 0.65 -22.51 8.20
CA SER A 10 -0.11 -23.53 7.50
C SER A 10 -1.59 -23.16 7.35
N GLN A 11 -2.19 -23.60 6.25
CA GLN A 11 -3.63 -23.50 6.05
C GLN A 11 -4.33 -24.48 6.99
N GLU A 12 -5.19 -23.96 7.88
CA GLU A 12 -5.96 -24.76 8.82
C GLU A 12 -7.44 -24.75 8.43
N ASP A 13 -8.12 -25.88 8.62
CA ASP A 13 -9.54 -26.05 8.31
C ASP A 13 -10.43 -25.42 9.40
N CYS A 14 -11.60 -24.91 9.02
CA CYS A 14 -12.52 -24.13 9.85
C CYS A 14 -13.31 -24.96 10.88
N SER A 15 -12.87 -26.18 11.14
CA SER A 15 -13.45 -27.09 12.13
C SER A 15 -12.84 -26.91 13.53
N GLN A 16 -11.89 -25.99 13.71
CA GLN A 16 -11.22 -25.73 14.99
C GLN A 16 -12.02 -24.80 15.90
N LYS A 17 -11.78 -24.89 17.22
CA LYS A 17 -12.54 -24.22 18.30
C LYS A 17 -12.45 -22.67 18.31
N PHE A 18 -11.75 -22.08 17.36
CA PHE A 18 -11.48 -20.64 17.28
C PHE A 18 -12.17 -20.03 16.05
N GLU A 19 -13.47 -19.79 16.17
CA GLU A 19 -14.34 -19.26 15.10
C GLU A 19 -13.84 -17.93 14.50
N TYR A 20 -13.09 -17.13 15.28
CA TYR A 20 -12.56 -15.83 14.84
C TYR A 20 -11.38 -15.92 13.86
N LEU A 21 -10.82 -17.12 13.62
CA LEU A 21 -9.73 -17.32 12.66
C LEU A 21 -10.21 -17.67 11.24
N CYS A 22 -11.51 -17.88 11.06
CA CYS A 22 -12.10 -18.18 9.77
C CYS A 22 -12.90 -17.01 9.22
N LYS A 23 -12.69 -16.71 7.93
CA LYS A 23 -13.52 -15.75 7.22
C LYS A 23 -14.94 -16.30 7.12
N SER A 24 -15.90 -15.70 7.83
CA SER A 24 -17.31 -15.92 7.56
C SER A 24 -17.68 -15.22 6.25
N LEU A 25 -18.37 -15.93 5.35
CA LEU A 25 -18.99 -15.29 4.20
C LEU A 25 -20.11 -14.37 4.71
N ILE A 26 -20.08 -13.10 4.29
CA ILE A 26 -21.16 -12.17 4.56
C ILE A 26 -22.36 -12.64 3.73
N ILE A 27 -23.41 -13.13 4.39
CA ILE A 27 -24.68 -13.45 3.74
C ILE A 27 -25.40 -12.11 3.52
N THR A 28 -25.05 -11.44 2.43
CA THR A 28 -25.84 -10.36 1.85
C THR A 28 -26.03 -10.69 0.39
N ASP A 29 -27.29 -10.69 -0.05
CA ASP A 29 -27.65 -10.95 -1.45
C ASP A 29 -26.77 -10.11 -2.40
N PRO A 30 -26.13 -10.73 -3.39
CA PRO A 30 -25.23 -10.02 -4.29
C PRO A 30 -26.05 -9.04 -5.14
N THR A 31 -25.76 -7.75 -4.97
CA THR A 31 -26.12 -6.74 -5.97
C THR A 31 -25.33 -7.06 -7.24
N PRO A 32 -25.97 -7.25 -8.41
CA PRO A 32 -25.29 -7.73 -9.60
C PRO A 32 -24.30 -6.69 -10.15
N ALA A 33 -23.04 -7.10 -10.30
CA ALA A 33 -22.02 -6.37 -11.04
C ALA A 33 -22.31 -6.42 -12.56
N PRO A 34 -21.92 -5.41 -13.36
CA PRO A 34 -22.21 -5.38 -14.79
C PRO A 34 -21.48 -6.48 -15.55
N LEU A 35 -22.25 -7.28 -16.32
CA LEU A 35 -21.74 -8.34 -17.19
C LEU A 35 -20.89 -7.75 -18.33
N THR A 36 -19.63 -8.17 -18.43
CA THR A 36 -18.88 -8.15 -19.70
C THR A 36 -18.74 -9.59 -20.20
N THR A 37 -19.45 -9.86 -21.29
CA THR A 37 -19.57 -11.13 -22.00
C THR A 37 -18.20 -11.63 -22.47
N LYS A 38 -17.78 -12.81 -22.01
CA LYS A 38 -16.68 -13.59 -22.62
C LYS A 38 -17.29 -14.67 -23.51
N THR A 39 -17.04 -14.59 -24.82
CA THR A 39 -17.27 -15.67 -25.78
C THR A 39 -15.95 -16.45 -25.95
N PRO A 40 -15.98 -17.80 -26.04
CA PRO A 40 -14.78 -18.63 -26.07
C PRO A 40 -14.26 -18.77 -27.50
N GLY A 41 -12.96 -18.49 -27.70
CA GLY A 41 -12.30 -18.65 -29.00
C GLY A 41 -10.78 -18.73 -28.83
N ASN A 42 -10.28 -19.97 -28.90
CA ASN A 42 -8.97 -20.44 -29.38
C ASN A 42 -7.84 -19.39 -29.45
N LEU A 43 -6.83 -19.52 -28.58
CA LEU A 43 -5.51 -18.93 -28.83
C LEU A 43 -4.44 -19.99 -28.60
N GLU A 44 -3.68 -20.19 -29.68
CA GLU A 44 -2.57 -21.12 -29.85
C GLU A 44 -1.43 -20.78 -28.89
N ILE A 45 -0.78 -21.81 -28.38
CA ILE A 45 0.39 -21.70 -27.50
C ILE A 45 1.60 -21.41 -28.39
N GLU A 46 1.89 -20.13 -28.61
CA GLU A 46 3.17 -19.71 -29.18
C GLU A 46 4.23 -19.58 -28.07
N SER A 47 5.09 -20.61 -28.06
CA SER A 47 6.51 -20.62 -27.68
C SER A 47 7.00 -19.48 -26.77
N ALA A 48 7.23 -19.85 -25.49
CA ALA A 48 7.90 -19.06 -24.48
C ALA A 48 9.23 -18.48 -24.99
N LYS A 49 9.22 -17.20 -25.36
CA LYS A 49 10.41 -16.37 -25.37
C LYS A 49 10.64 -15.97 -23.92
N GLU A 50 11.74 -16.46 -23.35
CA GLU A 50 12.24 -16.13 -22.02
C GLU A 50 12.49 -14.62 -21.93
N SER A 51 11.42 -13.87 -21.66
CA SER A 51 11.46 -12.46 -21.35
C SER A 51 12.04 -12.37 -19.96
N LYS A 52 13.26 -11.82 -19.85
CA LYS A 52 13.86 -11.43 -18.56
C LYS A 52 12.77 -10.85 -17.66
N LEU A 53 12.53 -11.53 -16.54
CA LEU A 53 11.63 -11.08 -15.50
C LEU A 53 12.00 -9.63 -15.18
N PRO A 54 11.09 -8.65 -15.31
CA PRO A 54 11.42 -7.29 -14.93
C PRO A 54 11.82 -7.29 -13.46
N GLU A 55 12.99 -6.73 -13.12
CA GLU A 55 13.49 -6.56 -11.75
C GLU A 55 12.48 -5.83 -10.82
N ASN A 56 11.43 -5.24 -11.39
CA ASN A 56 10.38 -4.50 -10.70
C ASN A 56 9.14 -5.33 -10.32
N LEU A 57 9.20 -6.67 -10.35
CA LEU A 57 8.13 -7.53 -9.79
C LEU A 57 8.19 -7.68 -8.26
N LEU A 58 9.15 -7.05 -7.60
CA LEU A 58 9.47 -7.15 -6.16
C LEU A 58 9.41 -5.80 -5.42
N ASP A 59 8.77 -4.76 -5.96
CA ASP A 59 8.66 -3.51 -5.23
C ASP A 59 7.73 -3.67 -4.02
N ALA A 60 8.31 -3.73 -2.82
CA ALA A 60 7.61 -3.85 -1.56
C ALA A 60 6.92 -2.54 -1.12
N SER A 61 6.86 -1.53 -1.99
CA SER A 61 6.25 -0.23 -1.71
C SER A 61 4.76 -0.31 -1.43
N ASN A 62 4.08 -1.43 -1.74
CA ASN A 62 2.63 -1.58 -1.57
C ASN A 62 1.82 -0.46 -2.26
N CYS A 63 2.32 0.04 -3.38
CA CYS A 63 1.67 1.07 -4.19
C CYS A 63 0.25 0.64 -4.59
N ASN A 64 -0.73 1.54 -4.45
CA ASN A 64 -2.15 1.29 -4.70
C ASN A 64 -2.75 0.16 -3.85
N SER A 65 -2.24 0.00 -2.62
CA SER A 65 -2.77 -0.95 -1.64
C SER A 65 -3.82 -0.29 -0.73
N THR A 66 -4.88 -1.04 -0.45
CA THR A 66 -6.07 -0.56 0.29
C THR A 66 -6.02 -0.93 1.78
N LEU A 67 -5.09 -1.79 2.20
CA LEU A 67 -5.08 -2.33 3.56
C LEU A 67 -3.65 -2.56 4.05
N LEU A 68 -3.00 -1.48 4.47
CA LEU A 68 -1.79 -1.55 5.29
C LEU A 68 -2.19 -1.56 6.76
N LEU A 69 -1.93 -2.67 7.47
CA LEU A 69 -2.20 -2.77 8.91
C LEU A 69 -1.02 -2.19 9.68
N ALA A 70 -1.26 -1.11 10.42
CA ALA A 70 -0.23 -0.52 11.28
C ALA A 70 0.12 -1.48 12.45
N PRO A 71 1.39 -1.57 12.89
CA PRO A 71 2.53 -0.78 12.43
C PRO A 71 3.19 -1.37 11.17
N ASP A 72 3.53 -0.51 10.22
CA ASP A 72 4.27 -0.89 9.00
C ASP A 72 4.99 0.33 8.41
N SER A 73 5.80 0.15 7.38
CA SER A 73 6.48 1.22 6.64
C SER A 73 5.85 1.47 5.28
N ILE A 74 5.87 2.72 4.84
CA ILE A 74 5.49 3.12 3.48
C ILE A 74 6.66 3.85 2.83
N PHE A 75 6.85 3.62 1.54
CA PHE A 75 7.88 4.28 0.76
C PHE A 75 7.41 4.45 -0.68
N SER A 76 7.99 5.43 -1.37
CA SER A 76 7.67 5.68 -2.77
C SER A 76 8.04 4.48 -3.66
N PHE A 77 7.30 4.27 -4.74
CA PHE A 77 7.56 3.19 -5.69
C PHE A 77 8.99 3.27 -6.26
N GLY A 78 9.74 2.18 -6.15
CA GLY A 78 11.14 2.11 -6.59
C GLY A 78 12.18 2.70 -5.62
N TYR A 79 11.79 3.10 -4.40
CA TYR A 79 12.72 3.51 -3.33
C TYR A 79 13.83 2.46 -3.12
N PRO A 80 15.12 2.85 -2.95
CA PRO A 80 15.65 4.22 -2.81
C PRO A 80 16.03 4.90 -4.13
N ASN A 81 15.52 4.44 -5.28
CA ASN A 81 15.70 5.08 -6.58
C ASN A 81 14.61 6.13 -6.83
N ALA A 82 14.74 6.85 -7.95
CA ALA A 82 13.78 7.88 -8.35
C ALA A 82 12.37 7.29 -8.52
N PRO A 83 11.34 7.90 -7.91
CA PRO A 83 9.99 7.39 -8.00
C PRO A 83 9.43 7.54 -9.40
N SER A 84 8.92 6.45 -9.97
CA SER A 84 8.46 6.41 -11.36
C SER A 84 6.94 6.49 -11.53
N SER A 85 6.17 6.29 -10.46
CA SER A 85 4.72 6.06 -10.53
C SER A 85 3.96 6.79 -9.43
N TYR A 86 2.72 7.18 -9.75
CA TYR A 86 1.75 7.65 -8.76
C TYR A 86 1.33 6.48 -7.86
N CYS A 87 1.29 6.71 -6.55
CA CYS A 87 0.94 5.70 -5.58
C CYS A 87 -0.06 6.20 -4.55
N THR A 88 -0.99 5.32 -4.20
CA THR A 88 -1.93 5.54 -3.11
C THR A 88 -1.81 4.42 -2.09
N TRP A 89 -1.82 4.78 -0.80
CA TRP A 89 -1.86 3.85 0.31
C TRP A 89 -3.07 4.17 1.19
N GLN A 90 -3.93 3.19 1.40
CA GLN A 90 -4.95 3.27 2.43
C GLN A 90 -4.48 2.49 3.66
N ILE A 91 -4.21 3.23 4.72
CA ILE A 91 -3.68 2.76 5.98
C ILE A 91 -4.83 2.58 6.94
N ARG A 92 -4.89 1.44 7.62
CA ARG A 92 -5.95 1.13 8.59
C ARG A 92 -5.34 0.50 9.85
N ALA A 93 -5.61 1.06 11.02
CA ALA A 93 -5.32 0.43 12.30
C ALA A 93 -6.48 -0.45 12.76
N LEU A 94 -6.13 -1.57 13.40
CA LEU A 94 -7.11 -2.42 14.07
C LEU A 94 -7.50 -1.81 15.42
N GLY A 95 -8.79 -1.69 15.68
CA GLY A 95 -9.31 -1.13 16.94
C GLY A 95 -9.40 0.40 16.95
N PRO A 96 -9.53 1.01 18.14
CA PRO A 96 -9.82 2.44 18.30
C PRO A 96 -8.56 3.35 18.30
N TYR A 97 -7.41 2.83 17.86
CA TYR A 97 -6.15 3.59 17.84
C TYR A 97 -6.12 4.62 16.73
N ARG A 98 -5.50 5.77 16.99
CA ARG A 98 -5.21 6.78 15.97
C ARG A 98 -3.95 6.37 15.21
N LEU A 99 -3.78 6.89 14.00
CA LEU A 99 -2.57 6.64 13.21
C LEU A 99 -1.60 7.82 13.36
N GLY A 100 -0.33 7.50 13.59
CA GLY A 100 0.80 8.38 13.41
C GLY A 100 1.59 7.95 12.18
N ILE A 101 1.90 8.89 11.29
CA ILE A 101 2.74 8.67 10.12
C ILE A 101 3.98 9.53 10.30
N TYR A 102 5.13 8.90 10.49
CA TYR A 102 6.41 9.58 10.72
C TYR A 102 7.29 9.46 9.48
N PHE A 103 7.50 10.57 8.79
CA PHE A 103 8.40 10.64 7.64
C PHE A 103 9.83 10.81 8.16
N ASN A 104 10.64 9.76 8.09
CA ASN A 104 12.03 9.76 8.54
C ASN A 104 13.02 10.08 7.41
N PHE A 105 12.61 9.93 6.14
CA PHE A 105 13.41 10.24 4.97
C PHE A 105 12.58 10.93 3.87
N TRP A 106 13.12 12.00 3.31
CA TRP A 106 12.50 12.73 2.21
C TRP A 106 13.57 13.29 1.28
N ALA A 107 13.69 12.76 0.08
CA ALA A 107 14.60 13.24 -0.95
C ALA A 107 13.93 13.21 -2.32
N THR A 108 12.78 13.90 -2.43
CA THR A 108 11.98 13.94 -3.65
C THR A 108 11.39 15.33 -3.89
N TYR A 109 11.16 15.67 -5.16
CA TYR A 109 10.40 16.86 -5.58
C TYR A 109 8.90 16.56 -5.74
N GLY A 110 8.51 15.31 -5.53
CA GLY A 110 7.12 14.86 -5.62
C GLY A 110 6.16 15.59 -4.69
N ALA A 111 4.88 15.37 -4.93
CA ALA A 111 3.81 15.85 -4.08
C ALA A 111 3.23 14.70 -3.26
N LEU A 112 3.06 14.90 -1.96
CA LEU A 112 2.43 13.95 -1.04
C LEU A 112 1.23 14.61 -0.37
N ASN A 113 0.06 13.97 -0.47
CA ASN A 113 -1.16 14.40 0.20
C ASN A 113 -1.66 13.30 1.13
N ILE A 114 -2.06 13.68 2.33
CA ILE A 114 -2.60 12.81 3.37
C ILE A 114 -4.01 13.27 3.67
N SER A 115 -4.97 12.37 3.55
CA SER A 115 -6.36 12.61 3.91
C SER A 115 -6.86 11.63 4.95
N ASP A 116 -7.87 12.06 5.70
CA ASP A 116 -8.59 11.22 6.66
C ASP A 116 -9.61 10.30 5.95
N GLN A 117 -10.35 9.53 6.74
CA GLN A 117 -11.38 8.62 6.25
C GLN A 117 -12.59 9.28 5.56
N TYR A 118 -12.78 10.59 5.76
CA TYR A 118 -13.83 11.40 5.15
C TYR A 118 -13.31 12.22 3.96
N GLY A 119 -12.02 12.08 3.62
CA GLY A 119 -11.37 12.83 2.55
C GLY A 119 -10.86 14.21 2.96
N ASN A 120 -10.90 14.59 4.25
CA ASN A 120 -10.35 15.85 4.70
C ASN A 120 -8.82 15.80 4.65
N ASN A 121 -8.18 16.83 4.10
CA ASN A 121 -6.72 16.90 4.04
C ASN A 121 -6.12 17.14 5.43
N ILE A 122 -5.26 16.23 5.89
CA ILE A 122 -4.48 16.33 7.13
C ILE A 122 -3.08 16.89 6.84
N GLY A 123 -2.60 16.75 5.60
CA GLY A 123 -1.32 17.30 5.19
C GLY A 123 -1.16 17.30 3.68
N SER A 124 -0.46 18.32 3.18
CA SER A 124 -0.03 18.43 1.79
C SER A 124 1.41 18.92 1.76
N PHE A 125 2.26 18.22 1.02
CA PHE A 125 3.68 18.51 0.89
C PHE A 125 4.06 18.46 -0.58
N SER A 126 4.72 19.49 -1.09
CA SER A 126 5.20 19.49 -2.48
C SER A 126 6.38 20.43 -2.65
N GLY A 127 7.25 20.15 -3.63
CA GLY A 127 8.23 21.09 -4.17
C GLY A 127 9.45 21.40 -3.29
N THR A 128 9.54 20.87 -2.06
CA THR A 128 10.74 21.00 -1.22
C THR A 128 11.53 19.70 -1.24
N TYR A 129 12.72 19.73 -1.84
CA TYR A 129 13.69 18.64 -1.73
C TYR A 129 14.35 18.65 -0.35
N ASN A 130 14.71 17.47 0.16
CA ASN A 130 15.37 17.27 1.45
C ASN A 130 14.64 17.89 2.65
N ARG A 131 13.51 17.29 3.03
CA ARG A 131 12.69 17.79 4.13
C ARG A 131 13.13 17.17 5.44
N THR A 132 13.25 17.98 6.49
CA THR A 132 13.54 17.49 7.85
C THR A 132 12.43 16.54 8.31
N PRO A 133 12.75 15.41 8.99
CA PRO A 133 11.75 14.45 9.44
C PRO A 133 10.57 15.07 10.18
N PHE A 134 9.35 14.59 9.89
CA PHE A 134 8.14 15.18 10.45
C PHE A 134 7.04 14.13 10.68
N PRO A 135 6.28 14.24 11.79
CA PRO A 135 5.11 13.41 12.02
C PRO A 135 3.83 14.04 11.46
N ARG A 136 2.84 13.18 11.15
CA ARG A 136 1.44 13.55 10.95
C ARG A 136 0.54 12.59 11.69
N TYR A 137 -0.48 13.13 12.35
CA TYR A 137 -1.40 12.37 13.17
C TYR A 137 -2.81 12.48 12.62
N THR A 138 -3.49 11.35 12.54
CA THR A 138 -4.86 11.27 12.06
C THR A 138 -5.81 11.30 13.27
N PRO A 139 -6.96 11.97 13.16
CA PRO A 139 -7.97 11.91 14.21
C PRO A 139 -8.68 10.54 14.27
N PHE A 140 -8.55 9.72 13.23
CA PHE A 140 -9.22 8.42 13.08
C PHE A 140 -8.23 7.27 12.83
N ASN A 141 -8.72 6.04 12.82
CA ASN A 141 -7.94 4.83 12.59
C ASN A 141 -7.72 4.51 11.09
N ILE A 142 -8.14 5.39 10.18
CA ILE A 142 -8.00 5.23 8.72
C ILE A 142 -7.43 6.52 8.12
N ALA A 143 -6.46 6.37 7.22
CA ALA A 143 -5.93 7.47 6.42
C ALA A 143 -5.57 7.02 5.01
N THR A 144 -5.64 7.96 4.07
CA THR A 144 -5.23 7.77 2.68
C THR A 144 -4.03 8.66 2.40
N VAL A 145 -2.91 8.06 2.01
CA VAL A 145 -1.70 8.76 1.59
C VAL A 145 -1.61 8.62 0.08
N THR A 146 -1.42 9.73 -0.62
CA THR A 146 -1.21 9.76 -2.07
C THR A 146 0.10 10.45 -2.36
N PHE A 147 0.87 9.88 -3.28
CA PHE A 147 2.14 10.41 -3.74
C PHE A 147 2.16 10.49 -5.26
N GLU A 148 2.51 11.66 -5.77
CA GLU A 148 2.66 11.96 -7.18
C GLU A 148 4.12 12.34 -7.45
N PRO A 149 4.88 11.54 -8.22
CA PRO A 149 6.21 11.93 -8.65
C PRO A 149 6.10 13.14 -9.57
N ARG A 150 7.00 14.11 -9.39
CA ARG A 150 7.06 15.33 -10.21
C ARG A 150 8.36 15.37 -11.01
N PRO A 151 8.39 16.09 -12.14
CA PRO A 151 9.62 16.30 -12.87
C PRO A 151 10.68 16.90 -11.95
N LYS A 152 11.90 16.40 -12.06
CA LYS A 152 13.06 16.94 -11.34
C LYS A 152 13.24 18.41 -11.71
N THR A 153 13.14 19.29 -10.71
CA THR A 153 13.32 20.75 -10.88
C THR A 153 14.66 21.26 -10.35
N GLY A 154 15.38 20.49 -9.54
CA GLY A 154 16.70 20.86 -9.00
C GLY A 154 17.84 19.98 -9.49
N SER A 155 19.03 20.14 -8.91
CA SER A 155 20.25 19.39 -9.29
C SER A 155 20.35 18.02 -8.61
N GLU A 156 19.65 17.82 -7.50
CA GLU A 156 19.80 16.66 -6.64
C GLU A 156 19.11 15.41 -7.22
N GLU A 157 19.60 14.22 -6.87
CA GLU A 157 18.98 12.96 -7.30
C GLU A 157 17.71 12.69 -6.49
N ASP A 158 16.61 12.42 -7.18
CA ASP A 158 15.37 11.99 -6.52
C ASP A 158 15.55 10.54 -6.03
N LYS A 159 15.34 10.33 -4.73
CA LYS A 159 15.42 9.04 -4.05
C LYS A 159 14.11 8.67 -3.37
N GLY A 160 13.06 9.48 -3.55
CA GLY A 160 11.76 9.22 -2.97
C GLY A 160 11.62 9.60 -1.49
N PHE A 161 10.73 8.90 -0.79
CA PHE A 161 10.48 9.08 0.64
C PHE A 161 10.36 7.73 1.34
N HIS A 162 10.59 7.73 2.66
CA HIS A 162 10.26 6.62 3.54
C HIS A 162 9.57 7.16 4.80
N ALA A 163 8.56 6.45 5.27
CA ALA A 163 7.81 6.79 6.46
C ALA A 163 7.39 5.53 7.24
N GLU A 164 7.30 5.69 8.55
CA GLU A 164 6.85 4.65 9.48
C GLU A 164 5.44 4.98 9.97
N VAL A 165 4.57 3.97 9.97
CA VAL A 165 3.20 4.05 10.45
C VAL A 165 3.12 3.43 11.83
N LEU A 166 2.58 4.19 12.77
CA LEU A 166 2.47 3.86 14.18
C LEU A 166 0.99 3.92 14.60
N MET A 167 0.58 3.01 15.48
CA MET A 167 -0.68 3.11 16.21
C MET A 167 -0.42 3.90 17.49
N ILE A 168 -1.23 4.92 17.76
CA ILE A 168 -1.11 5.82 18.92
C ILE A 168 -2.44 6.03 19.64
#